data_AF-A0AAN0JH29-F1
#
_entry.id   AF-A0AAN0JH29-F1
#
_cell.length_a   1.000
_cell.length_b   1.000
_cell.length_c   1.000
_cell.angle_alpha   90.00
_cell.angle_beta   90.00
_cell.angle_gamma   90.00
#
_symmetry.space_group_name_H-M   'P 1'
#
loop_
_entity.id
_entity.type
_entity.pdbx_description
1 polymer ?
#
loop_
_entity_poly.entity_id
_entity_poly.type
_entity_poly.pdbx_seq_one_letter_code
_entity_poly.pdbx_strand_id
1 'polypeptide(L)'
;MEVEPEYLSTEIIEGNIDVHPSKNAILIHYSVDARVLSERLETMGADLKQCRKTINIKGLSKSTDIQSLAGFLVSQTPLISSKRLPEIEQLLMYMLNRKLNKPGFQEEKDVLSQSSRGMCQELDACQREITEVASLVDLSDYLELLYEDIPEKVQGTGMILQLARNPDNLLELGSNESLFLALTRVLRDDWRKSIELSTNIIYIFFCFSTFSDFHRVLIHHK
;
A
#
# COMPACT_ATOMS: atom_id res chain seq x y z
N MET A 1 -4.95 -14.83 -40.79
CA MET A 1 -5.48 -13.47 -41.00
C MET A 1 -5.15 -12.74 -39.72
N GLU A 2 -4.11 -11.92 -39.77
CA GLU A 2 -3.60 -11.16 -38.63
C GLU A 2 -4.65 -10.11 -38.25
N VAL A 3 -5.02 -10.05 -36.97
CA VAL A 3 -5.89 -8.99 -36.45
C VAL A 3 -5.14 -8.31 -35.31
N GLU A 4 -4.52 -7.18 -35.63
CA GLU A 4 -4.04 -6.17 -34.70
C GLU A 4 -4.80 -4.86 -34.99
N PRO A 5 -4.91 -3.93 -34.03
CA PRO A 5 -5.37 -4.04 -32.65
C PRO A 5 -6.70 -3.27 -32.45
N GLU A 6 -7.61 -3.76 -31.61
CA GLU A 6 -8.83 -3.02 -31.23
C GLU A 6 -8.52 -1.96 -30.17
N TYR A 7 -8.98 -0.74 -30.41
CA TYR A 7 -8.63 0.45 -29.64
C TYR A 7 -9.12 0.35 -28.18
N LEU A 8 -8.18 0.52 -27.23
CA LEU A 8 -8.45 0.65 -25.81
C LEU A 8 -8.65 2.13 -25.47
N SER A 9 -9.86 2.56 -25.13
CA SER A 9 -10.07 3.88 -24.53
C SER A 9 -10.06 3.74 -23.01
N THR A 10 -9.09 4.36 -22.34
CA THR A 10 -9.04 4.44 -20.87
C THR A 10 -9.51 5.82 -20.42
N GLU A 11 -10.64 5.88 -19.72
CA GLU A 11 -11.13 7.10 -19.09
C GLU A 11 -10.82 7.07 -17.59
N ILE A 12 -10.23 8.15 -17.07
CA ILE A 12 -9.95 8.30 -15.64
C ILE A 12 -11.07 9.12 -15.02
N ILE A 13 -11.80 8.49 -14.10
CA ILE A 13 -12.89 9.12 -13.35
C ILE A 13 -12.36 9.50 -11.97
N GLU A 14 -12.37 10.80 -11.68
CA GLU A 14 -11.93 11.34 -10.39
C GLU A 14 -12.89 10.93 -9.27
N GLY A 15 -12.38 10.24 -8.25
CA GLY A 15 -13.13 9.88 -7.04
C GLY A 15 -12.89 10.87 -5.90
N ASN A 16 -12.99 10.38 -4.66
CA ASN A 16 -12.86 11.21 -3.45
C ASN A 16 -11.39 11.52 -3.11
N ILE A 17 -11.16 12.64 -2.41
CA ILE A 17 -9.85 13.03 -1.88
C ILE A 17 -9.96 13.11 -0.36
N ASP A 18 -9.16 12.31 0.34
CA ASP A 18 -9.19 12.18 1.79
C ASP A 18 -7.81 12.38 2.42
N VAL A 19 -7.78 12.63 3.73
CA VAL A 19 -6.53 12.71 4.50
C VAL A 19 -6.28 11.39 5.20
N HIS A 20 -5.02 10.96 5.21
CA HIS A 20 -4.63 9.78 5.98
C HIS A 20 -4.84 10.01 7.50
N PRO A 21 -5.53 9.10 8.22
CA PRO A 21 -5.95 9.31 9.61
C PRO A 21 -4.80 9.44 10.62
N SER A 22 -3.63 8.85 10.35
CA SER A 22 -2.45 8.92 11.24
C SER A 22 -1.20 9.57 10.62
N LYS A 23 -1.02 9.56 9.29
CA LYS A 23 0.17 10.07 8.59
C LYS A 23 -0.09 11.39 7.86
N ASN A 24 0.98 12.09 7.46
CA ASN A 24 0.87 13.27 6.60
C ASN A 24 0.75 12.84 5.14
N ALA A 25 -0.36 12.22 4.76
CA ALA A 25 -0.59 11.82 3.38
C ALA A 25 -2.01 12.15 2.91
N ILE A 26 -2.14 12.42 1.62
CA ILE A 26 -3.43 12.57 0.92
C ILE A 26 -3.73 11.28 0.17
N LEU A 27 -4.96 10.82 0.27
CA LEU A 27 -5.52 9.65 -0.38
C LEU A 27 -6.42 10.11 -1.52
N ILE A 28 -6.19 9.60 -2.72
CA ILE A 28 -6.97 9.94 -3.92
C ILE A 28 -7.58 8.66 -4.42
N HIS A 29 -8.91 8.59 -4.40
CA HIS A 29 -9.66 7.52 -5.02
C HIS A 29 -9.96 7.91 -6.46
N TYR A 30 -9.79 6.99 -7.40
CA TYR A 30 -10.13 7.19 -8.79
C TYR A 30 -10.54 5.86 -9.42
N SER A 31 -11.33 5.91 -10.49
CA SER A 31 -11.70 4.73 -11.24
C SER A 31 -11.14 4.82 -12.66
N VAL A 32 -10.69 3.70 -13.18
CA VAL A 32 -10.28 3.59 -14.59
C VAL A 32 -11.34 2.77 -15.31
N ASP A 33 -12.02 3.39 -16.27
CA ASP A 33 -12.94 2.71 -17.19
C ASP A 33 -12.16 2.37 -18.46
N ALA A 34 -11.83 1.09 -18.65
CA ALA A 34 -11.17 0.60 -19.85
C ALA A 34 -12.22 -0.01 -20.77
N ARG A 35 -12.47 0.63 -21.91
CA ARG A 35 -13.41 0.12 -22.93
C ARG A 35 -12.64 -0.39 -24.13
N VAL A 36 -12.86 -1.67 -24.45
CA VAL A 36 -12.41 -2.28 -25.71
C VAL A 36 -13.50 -2.01 -26.74
N LEU A 37 -13.20 -1.16 -27.72
CA LEU A 37 -14.10 -0.88 -28.83
C LEU A 37 -13.92 -1.98 -29.89
N SER A 38 -14.86 -2.92 -29.94
CA SER A 38 -14.92 -3.88 -31.03
C SER A 38 -15.65 -3.31 -32.24
N GLU A 39 -15.23 -3.73 -33.44
CA GLU A 39 -15.75 -3.27 -34.75
C GLU A 39 -17.29 -3.48 -34.91
N ARG A 40 -17.92 -4.24 -34.01
CA ARG A 40 -19.37 -4.54 -34.00
C ARG A 40 -20.26 -3.63 -33.13
N LEU A 41 -19.76 -2.52 -32.59
CA LEU A 41 -20.55 -1.60 -31.72
C LEU A 41 -21.10 -2.24 -30.42
N GLU A 42 -20.75 -3.49 -30.12
CA GLU A 42 -21.09 -4.15 -28.87
C GLU A 42 -19.94 -3.97 -27.89
N THR A 43 -20.16 -3.17 -26.84
CA THR A 43 -19.22 -2.99 -25.74
C THR A 43 -19.09 -4.30 -24.98
N MET A 44 -18.01 -5.05 -25.21
CA MET A 44 -17.66 -6.19 -24.37
C MET A 44 -17.08 -5.65 -23.06
N GLY A 45 -17.87 -5.74 -21.97
CA GLY A 45 -17.45 -5.57 -20.58
C GLY A 45 -16.71 -4.26 -20.24
N ALA A 46 -17.43 -3.28 -19.67
CA ALA A 46 -16.79 -2.14 -19.02
C ALA A 46 -16.19 -2.60 -17.67
N ASP A 47 -14.89 -2.90 -17.64
CA ASP A 47 -14.18 -3.22 -16.40
C ASP A 47 -13.83 -1.90 -15.68
N LEU A 48 -14.73 -1.46 -14.79
CA LEU A 48 -14.48 -0.31 -13.92
C LEU A 48 -13.56 -0.73 -12.76
N LYS A 49 -12.26 -0.44 -12.88
CA LYS A 49 -11.29 -0.72 -11.81
C LYS A 49 -11.19 0.46 -10.86
N GLN A 50 -11.53 0.24 -9.59
CA GLN A 50 -11.30 1.22 -8.52
C GLN A 50 -9.84 1.17 -8.08
N CYS A 51 -9.20 2.33 -8.06
CA CYS A 51 -7.80 2.50 -7.71
C CYS A 51 -7.65 3.58 -6.64
N ARG A 52 -6.55 3.50 -5.88
CA ARG A 52 -6.18 4.52 -4.90
C ARG A 52 -4.73 4.93 -5.06
N LYS A 53 -4.46 6.22 -5.04
CA LYS A 53 -3.11 6.79 -4.95
C LYS A 53 -2.92 7.48 -3.61
N THR A 54 -1.81 7.19 -2.95
CA THR A 54 -1.41 7.84 -1.68
C THR A 54 -0.23 8.75 -1.95
N ILE A 55 -0.32 10.02 -1.57
CA ILE A 55 0.77 10.99 -1.68
C ILE A 55 1.26 11.36 -0.29
N ASN A 56 2.52 11.03 0.01
CA ASN A 56 3.14 11.38 1.27
C ASN A 56 3.73 12.81 1.21
N ILE A 57 3.38 13.63 2.18
CA ILE A 57 3.82 15.02 2.28
C ILE A 57 4.95 15.10 3.31
N LYS A 58 6.17 15.23 2.79
CA LYS A 58 7.37 15.41 3.61
C LYS A 58 7.43 16.85 4.14
N GLY A 59 7.78 17.01 5.41
CA GLY A 59 8.08 18.34 5.97
C GLY A 59 6.89 19.29 6.17
N LEU A 60 5.65 18.79 6.27
CA LEU A 60 4.49 19.64 6.57
C LEU A 60 4.60 20.27 7.97
N SER A 61 4.81 21.58 8.01
CA SER A 61 5.07 22.40 9.21
C SER A 61 4.33 23.75 9.13
N LYS A 62 4.32 24.53 10.22
CA LYS A 62 3.63 25.83 10.27
C LYS A 62 4.17 26.86 9.28
N SER A 63 5.42 26.70 8.84
CA SER A 63 6.08 27.59 7.88
C SER A 63 5.95 27.10 6.43
N THR A 64 5.28 25.97 6.20
CA THR A 64 5.08 25.44 4.86
C THR A 64 4.01 26.25 4.15
N ASP A 65 4.33 26.76 2.96
CA ASP A 65 3.36 27.44 2.11
C ASP A 65 2.38 26.42 1.50
N ILE A 66 1.16 26.40 2.02
CA ILE A 66 0.12 25.44 1.66
C ILE A 66 -0.40 25.67 0.25
N GLN A 67 -0.44 26.93 -0.22
CA GLN A 67 -0.96 27.26 -1.54
C GLN A 67 -0.02 26.77 -2.63
N SER A 68 1.28 27.06 -2.48
CA SER A 68 2.31 26.56 -3.39
C SER A 68 2.40 25.03 -3.35
N LEU A 69 2.26 24.42 -2.17
CA LEU A 69 2.25 22.96 -2.03
C LEU A 69 1.03 22.32 -2.70
N ALA A 70 -0.17 22.88 -2.53
CA ALA A 70 -1.38 22.40 -3.18
C ALA A 70 -1.27 22.51 -4.72
N GLY A 71 -0.80 23.65 -5.21
CA GLY A 71 -0.53 23.86 -6.64
C GLY A 71 0.49 22.85 -7.18
N PHE A 72 1.57 22.59 -6.43
CA PHE A 72 2.55 21.57 -6.78
C PHE A 72 1.92 20.17 -6.83
N LEU A 73 1.13 19.79 -5.84
CA LEU A 73 0.46 18.48 -5.79
C LEU A 73 -0.49 18.27 -6.97
N VAL A 74 -1.28 19.28 -7.35
CA VAL A 74 -2.14 19.22 -8.54
C VAL A 74 -1.29 19.09 -9.81
N SER A 75 -0.20 19.86 -9.93
CA SER A 75 0.68 19.79 -11.11
C SER A 75 1.36 18.43 -11.28
N GLN A 76 1.69 17.76 -10.17
CA GLN A 76 2.36 16.46 -10.15
C GLN A 76 1.37 15.29 -10.25
N THR A 77 0.05 15.54 -10.15
CA THR A 77 -0.95 14.48 -10.17
C THR A 77 -2.03 14.71 -11.23
N PRO A 78 -1.91 14.05 -12.40
CA PRO A 78 -2.93 14.16 -13.46
C PRO A 78 -4.27 13.50 -13.11
N LEU A 79 -4.40 12.95 -11.90
CA LEU A 79 -5.62 12.30 -11.40
C LEU A 79 -6.59 13.26 -10.72
N ILE A 80 -6.20 14.52 -10.51
CA ILE A 80 -7.01 15.52 -9.82
C ILE A 80 -7.16 16.77 -10.70
N SER A 81 -8.41 17.20 -10.92
CA SER A 81 -8.70 18.45 -11.60
C SER A 81 -8.24 19.64 -10.79
N SER A 82 -7.69 20.64 -11.47
CA SER A 82 -7.34 21.94 -10.89
C SER A 82 -8.51 22.63 -10.17
N LYS A 83 -9.76 22.25 -10.47
CA LYS A 83 -10.97 22.73 -9.76
C LYS A 83 -11.02 22.33 -8.28
N ARG A 84 -10.32 21.27 -7.86
CA ARG A 84 -10.28 20.76 -6.47
C ARG A 84 -9.11 21.30 -5.65
N LEU A 85 -8.41 22.32 -6.16
CA LEU A 85 -7.31 22.96 -5.44
C LEU A 85 -7.72 23.50 -4.04
N PRO A 86 -8.87 24.17 -3.86
CA PRO A 86 -9.30 24.61 -2.53
C PRO A 86 -9.57 23.46 -1.55
N GLU A 87 -10.04 22.32 -2.06
CA GLU A 87 -10.27 21.10 -1.27
C GLU A 87 -8.93 20.54 -0.77
N ILE A 88 -7.91 20.46 -1.63
CA ILE A 88 -6.55 20.03 -1.25
C ILE A 88 -5.95 20.98 -0.21
N GLU A 89 -6.07 22.29 -0.38
CA GLU A 89 -5.60 23.28 0.60
C GLU A 89 -6.25 23.09 1.97
N GLN A 90 -7.56 22.87 2.00
CA GLN A 90 -8.31 22.63 3.23
C GLN A 90 -7.86 21.33 3.92
N LEU A 91 -7.61 20.26 3.15
CA LEU A 91 -7.10 19.00 3.66
C LEU A 91 -5.68 19.15 4.22
N LEU A 92 -4.80 19.89 3.55
CA LEU A 92 -3.46 20.24 4.04
C LEU A 92 -3.50 21.06 5.33
N MET A 93 -4.38 22.06 5.41
CA MET A 93 -4.62 22.85 6.61
C MET A 93 -5.15 21.99 7.76
N TYR A 94 -6.09 21.09 7.47
CA TYR A 94 -6.63 20.15 8.45
C TYR A 94 -5.52 19.24 9.00
N MET A 95 -4.65 18.72 8.13
CA MET A 95 -3.49 17.91 8.53
C MET A 95 -2.52 18.68 9.43
N LEU A 96 -2.25 19.95 9.08
CA LEU A 96 -1.38 20.82 9.86
C LEU A 96 -2.00 21.11 11.24
N ASN A 97 -3.27 21.47 11.29
CA ASN A 97 -3.98 21.74 12.55
C ASN A 97 -4.15 20.50 13.42
N ARG A 98 -4.27 19.30 12.82
CA ARG A 98 -4.29 18.02 13.56
C ARG A 98 -2.99 17.78 14.34
N LYS A 99 -1.84 18.22 13.81
CA LYS A 99 -0.58 18.17 14.57
C LYS A 99 -0.54 19.16 15.73
N LEU A 100 -1.21 20.30 15.61
CA LEU A 100 -1.14 21.40 16.58
C LEU A 100 -2.12 21.25 17.74
N ASN A 101 -3.31 20.72 17.47
CA ASN A 101 -4.36 20.52 18.47
C ASN A 101 -4.26 19.18 19.20
N LYS A 102 -3.07 18.59 19.30
CA LYS A 102 -2.80 17.58 20.33
C LYS A 102 -2.36 18.31 21.61
N PRO A 103 -3.25 18.55 22.59
CA PRO A 103 -2.81 19.04 23.88
C PRO A 103 -2.00 17.91 24.53
N GLY A 104 -0.73 18.18 24.82
CA GLY A 104 0.22 17.34 25.55
C GLY A 104 -0.09 15.85 25.66
N PHE A 105 0.45 15.04 24.76
CA PHE A 105 0.75 13.65 25.07
C PHE A 105 2.13 13.31 24.52
N GLN A 106 3.03 13.12 25.49
CA GLN A 106 4.19 12.25 25.38
C GLN A 106 3.76 10.89 24.81
N GLU A 107 4.75 10.18 24.31
CA GLU A 107 4.68 8.80 23.88
C GLU A 107 3.74 7.94 24.74
N GLU A 108 2.91 7.18 24.03
CA GLU A 108 2.20 5.96 24.45
C GLU A 108 0.82 6.00 25.13
N LYS A 109 0.05 4.98 24.70
CA LYS A 109 -1.18 4.34 25.25
C LYS A 109 -2.55 4.87 24.85
N ASP A 110 -3.25 4.06 24.05
CA ASP A 110 -4.54 3.39 24.35
C ASP A 110 -5.11 2.86 23.03
N VAL A 111 -5.32 1.55 22.79
CA VAL A 111 -6.15 0.55 23.46
C VAL A 111 -7.65 0.92 23.46
N LEU A 112 -8.31 0.40 22.42
CA LEU A 112 -9.69 -0.14 22.34
C LEU A 112 -10.91 0.81 22.41
N SER A 113 -11.64 0.88 21.29
CA SER A 113 -13.09 0.62 21.27
C SER A 113 -13.57 0.12 19.90
N GLN A 114 -13.48 -1.21 19.78
CA GLN A 114 -14.43 -2.17 19.20
C GLN A 114 -15.46 -1.69 18.16
N SER A 115 -15.35 -2.21 16.94
CA SER A 115 -16.18 -3.35 16.53
C SER A 115 -15.59 -4.02 15.28
N SER A 116 -15.51 -5.35 15.33
CA SER A 116 -15.41 -6.30 14.20
C SER A 116 -14.15 -6.43 13.33
N ARG A 117 -12.90 -6.44 13.85
CA ARG A 117 -11.73 -6.89 13.04
C ARG A 117 -10.68 -7.66 13.86
N GLY A 118 -10.69 -8.98 13.76
CA GLY A 118 -9.82 -9.91 14.51
C GLY A 118 -8.36 -9.88 14.07
N MET A 119 -7.46 -10.19 15.02
CA MET A 119 -6.02 -10.53 14.92
C MET A 119 -5.06 -9.58 14.19
N CYS A 120 -5.53 -8.61 13.40
CA CYS A 120 -4.66 -7.72 12.62
C CYS A 120 -4.08 -6.54 13.42
N GLN A 121 -4.65 -6.19 14.59
CA GLN A 121 -4.30 -4.96 15.31
C GLN A 121 -3.23 -5.11 16.39
N GLU A 122 -2.93 -6.32 16.87
CA GLU A 122 -1.95 -6.49 17.96
C GLU A 122 -0.48 -6.29 17.50
N LEU A 123 -0.25 -6.22 16.19
CA LEU A 123 1.08 -6.18 15.58
C LEU A 123 1.58 -4.76 15.25
N ASP A 124 0.68 -3.78 15.16
CA ASP A 124 1.04 -2.38 14.85
C ASP A 124 1.83 -1.70 15.99
N ALA A 125 1.92 -2.31 17.18
CA ALA A 125 2.72 -1.81 18.29
C ALA A 125 4.22 -2.09 18.15
N CYS A 126 4.61 -3.22 17.52
CA CYS A 126 6.03 -3.59 17.37
C CYS A 126 6.68 -2.97 16.12
N GLN A 127 5.90 -2.54 15.13
CA GLN A 127 6.40 -2.12 13.82
C GLN A 127 6.75 -0.62 13.71
N ARG A 128 7.00 0.07 14.82
CA ARG A 128 7.17 1.54 14.84
C ARG A 128 8.46 2.05 14.18
N GLU A 129 9.38 1.18 13.79
CA GLU A 129 10.72 1.57 13.30
C GLU A 129 10.90 1.49 11.77
N ILE A 130 9.96 0.92 11.03
CA ILE A 130 10.06 0.85 9.55
C ILE A 130 9.54 2.17 8.95
N THR A 131 10.46 3.13 8.80
CA THR A 131 10.18 4.47 8.27
C THR A 131 10.18 4.52 6.73
N GLU A 132 10.64 3.46 6.08
CA GLU A 132 10.77 3.35 4.63
C GLU A 132 9.53 2.72 3.99
N VAL A 133 9.10 3.24 2.84
CA VAL A 133 7.92 2.72 2.11
C VAL A 133 8.38 1.59 1.20
N ALA A 134 7.96 0.36 1.49
CA ALA A 134 8.28 -0.79 0.64
C ALA A 134 7.67 -0.67 -0.77
N SER A 135 8.47 -1.02 -1.78
CA SER A 135 8.10 -1.04 -3.20
C SER A 135 8.32 -2.45 -3.76
N LEU A 136 7.45 -2.90 -4.69
CA LEU A 136 7.62 -4.22 -5.34
C LEU A 136 8.88 -4.28 -6.21
N VAL A 137 9.32 -3.13 -6.74
CA VAL A 137 10.54 -3.04 -7.57
C VAL A 137 11.78 -3.48 -6.80
N ASP A 138 11.80 -3.23 -5.50
CA ASP A 138 12.97 -3.49 -4.64
C ASP A 138 12.83 -4.85 -3.90
N LEU A 139 11.90 -5.71 -4.33
CA LEU A 139 11.66 -7.01 -3.68
C LEU A 139 12.93 -7.87 -3.63
N SER A 140 13.76 -7.83 -4.67
CA SER A 140 15.05 -8.54 -4.71
C SER A 140 15.99 -8.09 -3.60
N ASP A 141 16.04 -6.79 -3.31
CA ASP A 141 16.89 -6.23 -2.26
C ASP A 141 16.39 -6.67 -0.88
N TYR A 142 15.07 -6.72 -0.68
CA TYR A 142 14.48 -7.21 0.57
C TYR A 142 14.72 -8.71 0.78
N LEU A 143 14.82 -9.50 -0.30
CA LEU A 143 15.19 -10.90 -0.24
C LEU A 143 16.66 -11.09 0.13
N GLU A 144 17.55 -10.22 -0.34
CA GLU A 144 18.98 -10.27 -0.01
C GLU A 144 19.20 -10.06 1.50
N LEU A 145 18.45 -9.13 2.12
CA LEU A 145 18.47 -8.93 3.57
C LEU A 145 18.11 -10.19 4.38
N LEU A 146 17.40 -11.17 3.80
CA LEU A 146 17.08 -12.44 4.46
C LEU A 146 18.29 -13.38 4.61
N TYR A 147 19.41 -13.08 3.95
CA TYR A 147 20.66 -13.85 4.04
C TYR A 147 21.64 -13.28 5.06
N GLU A 148 21.41 -12.06 5.52
CA GLU A 148 22.26 -11.33 6.45
C GLU A 148 21.95 -11.67 7.93
N ASP A 149 22.35 -10.79 8.84
CA ASP A 149 22.15 -10.93 10.28
C ASP A 149 20.68 -10.66 10.70
N ILE A 150 20.39 -10.91 11.98
CA ILE A 150 19.03 -10.80 12.53
C ILE A 150 18.37 -9.41 12.34
N PRO A 151 19.04 -8.27 12.56
CA PRO A 151 18.38 -6.98 12.38
C PRO A 151 18.01 -6.70 10.91
N GLU A 152 18.87 -7.07 9.97
CA GLU A 152 18.63 -6.96 8.52
C GLU A 152 17.47 -7.88 8.09
N LYS A 153 17.42 -9.11 8.62
CA LYS A 153 16.30 -10.03 8.41
C LYS A 153 14.97 -9.45 8.93
N VAL A 154 14.98 -8.81 10.10
CA VAL A 154 13.79 -8.14 10.65
C VAL A 154 13.35 -7.00 9.73
N GLN A 155 14.28 -6.19 9.23
CA GLN A 155 13.99 -5.13 8.27
C GLN A 155 13.43 -5.68 6.96
N GLY A 156 14.08 -6.66 6.34
CA GLY A 156 13.66 -7.28 5.08
C GLY A 156 12.28 -7.93 5.20
N THR A 157 12.04 -8.73 6.24
CA THR A 157 10.71 -9.31 6.50
C THR A 157 9.65 -8.26 6.80
N GLY A 158 10.01 -7.15 7.44
CA GLY A 158 9.12 -6.03 7.67
C GLY A 158 8.68 -5.32 6.39
N MET A 159 9.60 -5.09 5.45
CA MET A 159 9.32 -4.51 4.13
C MET A 159 8.44 -5.44 3.28
N ILE A 160 8.78 -6.73 3.25
CA ILE A 160 7.97 -7.76 2.57
C ILE A 160 6.57 -7.81 3.18
N LEU A 161 6.45 -7.73 4.51
CA LEU A 161 5.16 -7.74 5.18
C LEU A 161 4.32 -6.52 4.79
N GLN A 162 4.94 -5.35 4.71
CA GLN A 162 4.24 -4.15 4.25
C GLN A 162 3.67 -4.32 2.84
N LEU A 163 4.40 -4.99 1.94
CA LEU A 163 3.90 -5.32 0.61
C LEU A 163 2.74 -6.32 0.67
N ALA A 164 2.87 -7.39 1.48
CA ALA A 164 1.87 -8.44 1.61
C ALA A 164 0.54 -7.97 2.25
N ARG A 165 0.55 -6.87 3.01
CA ARG A 165 -0.68 -6.25 3.54
C ARG A 165 -1.57 -5.66 2.44
N ASN A 166 -1.03 -5.38 1.25
CA ASN A 166 -1.81 -4.94 0.10
C ASN A 166 -2.22 -6.14 -0.77
N PRO A 167 -3.51 -6.47 -0.90
CA PRO A 167 -3.95 -7.63 -1.67
C PRO A 167 -3.55 -7.57 -3.16
N ASP A 168 -3.43 -6.37 -3.74
CA ASP A 168 -3.00 -6.21 -5.14
C ASP A 168 -1.56 -6.72 -5.36
N ASN A 169 -0.72 -6.62 -4.34
CA ASN A 169 0.68 -7.07 -4.40
C ASN A 169 0.82 -8.59 -4.18
N LEU A 170 -0.19 -9.24 -3.59
CA LEU A 170 -0.11 -10.66 -3.23
C LEU A 170 -0.03 -11.57 -4.44
N LEU A 171 -0.60 -11.18 -5.58
CA LEU A 171 -0.50 -11.97 -6.81
C LEU A 171 0.96 -12.03 -7.31
N GLU A 172 1.65 -10.89 -7.30
CA GLU A 172 3.03 -10.77 -7.78
C GLU A 172 4.02 -11.41 -6.80
N LEU A 173 3.84 -11.16 -5.50
CA LEU A 173 4.61 -11.83 -4.45
C LEU A 173 4.38 -13.35 -4.46
N GLY A 174 3.14 -13.77 -4.71
CA GLY A 174 2.74 -15.18 -4.79
C GLY A 174 3.36 -15.93 -5.95
N SER A 175 3.71 -15.23 -7.02
CA SER A 175 4.40 -15.79 -8.19
C SER A 175 5.90 -16.00 -7.96
N ASN A 176 6.45 -15.46 -6.87
CA ASN A 176 7.87 -15.51 -6.56
C ASN A 176 8.19 -16.70 -5.63
N GLU A 177 8.49 -17.87 -6.18
CA GLU A 177 8.77 -19.08 -5.39
C GLU A 177 9.97 -18.92 -4.44
N SER A 178 10.99 -18.15 -4.84
CA SER A 178 12.16 -17.87 -3.99
C SER A 178 11.82 -17.14 -2.70
N LEU A 179 10.79 -16.29 -2.70
CA LEU A 179 10.32 -15.60 -1.51
C LEU A 179 9.83 -16.59 -0.45
N PHE A 180 8.99 -17.54 -0.83
CA PHE A 180 8.46 -18.53 0.10
C PHE A 180 9.54 -19.45 0.65
N LEU A 181 10.50 -19.86 -0.20
CA LEU A 181 11.64 -20.67 0.22
C LEU A 181 12.52 -19.92 1.23
N ALA A 182 12.83 -18.66 0.96
CA ALA A 182 13.62 -17.81 1.85
C ALA A 182 12.92 -17.60 3.20
N LEU A 183 11.64 -17.19 3.19
CA LEU A 183 10.85 -16.97 4.40
C LEU A 183 10.70 -18.25 5.24
N THR A 184 10.46 -19.40 4.60
CA THR A 184 10.35 -20.69 5.29
C THR A 184 11.68 -21.10 5.94
N ARG A 185 12.81 -20.88 5.25
CA ARG A 185 14.14 -21.16 5.79
C ARG A 185 14.44 -20.28 7.00
N VAL A 186 14.25 -18.96 6.87
CA VAL A 186 14.51 -17.99 7.95
C VAL A 186 13.62 -18.30 9.15
N LEU A 187 12.34 -18.63 8.95
CA LEU A 187 11.47 -19.04 10.05
C LEU A 187 11.98 -20.32 10.72
N ARG A 188 12.41 -21.34 9.97
CA ARG A 188 12.90 -22.59 10.56
C ARG A 188 14.17 -22.41 11.39
N ASP A 189 15.10 -21.62 10.87
CA ASP A 189 16.45 -21.52 11.41
C ASP A 189 16.55 -20.45 12.52
N ASP A 190 15.78 -19.37 12.41
CA ASP A 190 15.92 -18.18 13.24
C ASP A 190 14.67 -17.82 14.08
N TRP A 191 13.60 -18.63 14.09
CA TRP A 191 12.36 -18.27 14.81
C TRP A 191 12.53 -18.02 16.32
N ARG A 192 13.47 -18.70 16.98
CA ARG A 192 13.73 -18.50 18.42
C ARG A 192 14.60 -17.29 18.70
N LYS A 193 15.26 -16.72 17.69
CA LYS A 193 16.23 -15.64 17.84
C LYS A 193 15.56 -14.27 17.86
N SER A 194 14.46 -14.11 17.15
CA SER A 194 13.66 -12.87 17.16
C SER A 194 12.17 -13.18 17.07
N ILE A 195 11.41 -12.71 18.06
CA ILE A 195 9.95 -12.81 18.07
C ILE A 195 9.33 -11.95 16.98
N GLU A 196 9.91 -10.79 16.70
CA GLU A 196 9.45 -9.87 15.67
C GLU A 196 9.63 -10.48 14.27
N LEU A 197 10.80 -11.08 14.01
CA LEU A 197 11.08 -11.79 12.76
C LEU A 197 10.04 -12.89 12.50
N SER A 198 9.81 -13.74 13.50
CA SER A 198 8.85 -14.84 13.41
C SER A 198 7.44 -14.33 13.15
N THR A 199 7.05 -13.29 13.88
CA THR A 199 5.74 -12.65 13.75
C THR A 199 5.54 -12.05 12.37
N ASN A 200 6.54 -11.37 11.81
CA ASN A 200 6.48 -10.81 10.47
C ASN A 200 6.23 -11.92 9.43
N ILE A 201 7.02 -12.99 9.50
CA ILE A 201 6.94 -14.10 8.55
C ILE A 201 5.59 -14.83 8.67
N ILE A 202 5.14 -15.15 9.89
CA ILE A 202 3.85 -15.81 10.13
C ILE A 202 2.71 -14.95 9.58
N TYR A 203 2.79 -13.63 9.74
CA TYR A 203 1.76 -12.73 9.28
C TYR A 203 1.77 -12.54 7.75
N ILE A 204 2.94 -12.58 7.11
CA ILE A 204 3.04 -12.70 5.65
C ILE A 204 2.30 -13.93 5.16
N PHE A 205 2.56 -15.11 5.76
CA PHE A 205 1.86 -16.35 5.41
C PHE A 205 0.34 -16.26 5.67
N PHE A 206 -0.08 -15.53 6.71
CA PHE A 206 -1.49 -15.27 6.98
C PHE A 206 -2.14 -14.37 5.91
N CYS A 207 -1.44 -13.35 5.41
CA CYS A 207 -1.92 -12.54 4.28
C CYS A 207 -2.14 -13.42 3.04
N PHE A 208 -1.21 -14.34 2.75
CA PHE A 208 -1.36 -15.31 1.66
C PHE A 208 -2.48 -16.33 1.91
N SER A 209 -2.70 -16.78 3.14
CA SER A 209 -3.79 -17.72 3.44
C SER A 209 -5.18 -17.10 3.31
N THR A 210 -5.28 -15.78 3.47
CA THR A 210 -6.52 -15.00 3.30
C THR A 210 -6.75 -14.62 1.83
N PHE A 211 -5.72 -14.70 0.99
CA PHE A 211 -5.81 -14.42 -0.45
C PHE A 211 -6.50 -15.57 -1.19
N SER A 212 -7.74 -15.32 -1.62
CA SER A 212 -8.65 -16.34 -2.19
C SER A 212 -8.17 -16.92 -3.53
N ASP A 213 -7.27 -16.24 -4.26
CA ASP A 213 -6.69 -16.72 -5.52
C ASP A 213 -5.43 -17.59 -5.33
N PHE A 214 -4.92 -17.75 -4.10
CA PHE A 214 -3.82 -18.69 -3.85
C PHE A 214 -4.25 -20.15 -4.13
N HIS A 215 -5.56 -20.43 -4.12
CA HIS A 215 -6.12 -21.71 -4.58
C HIS A 215 -6.02 -21.91 -6.09
N ARG A 216 -6.10 -20.84 -6.92
CA ARG A 216 -5.98 -20.95 -8.38
C ARG A 216 -4.52 -21.07 -8.84
N VAL A 217 -3.59 -20.38 -8.17
CA VAL A 217 -2.15 -20.48 -8.46
C VAL A 217 -1.60 -21.88 -8.12
N LEU A 218 -2.07 -22.50 -7.02
CA LEU A 218 -1.76 -23.91 -6.70
C LEU A 218 -2.32 -24.92 -7.71
N ILE A 219 -3.33 -24.56 -8.51
CA ILE A 219 -3.87 -25.43 -9.57
C ILE A 219 -3.02 -25.36 -10.85
N HIS A 220 -2.32 -24.24 -11.08
CA HIS A 220 -1.51 -24.03 -12.29
C HIS A 220 -0.06 -24.49 -12.18
N HIS A 221 0.47 -24.71 -10.97
CA HIS A 221 1.78 -25.34 -10.74
C HIS A 221 1.58 -26.80 -10.33
N LYS A 222 1.47 -27.69 -11.32
CA LYS A 222 1.42 -29.15 -11.13
C LYS A 222 2.62 -29.81 -11.81
#